data_AF-A0ABD5U424-F1
#
_entry.id   AF-A0ABD5U424-F1
#
_cell.length_a   1.000
_cell.length_b   1.000
_cell.length_c   1.000
_cell.angle_alpha   90.00
_cell.angle_beta   90.00
_cell.angle_gamma   90.00
#
_symmetry.space_group_name_H-M   'P 1'
#
loop_
_entity.id
_entity.type
_entity.pdbx_description
1 polymer ?
#
loop_
_entity_poly.entity_id
_entity_poly.type
_entity_poly.pdbx_seq_one_letter_code
_entity_poly.pdbx_strand_id
1 'polypeptide(L)'
;MSPSIAFGSGISRYRAVVALAFAVVVSLFVASVPLPPLAVVLAVVTVLYLGASAFDAVRSHPAFNLVSAAYGVLLFGLWYLISDAAGVVLLVFTALAAAGFVVEAYNYRHGTSYLRFDF
;
A
#
# COMPACT_ATOMS: atom_id res chain seq x y z
N MET A 1 25.24 5.10 27.16
CA MET A 1 25.59 6.08 26.11
C MET A 1 24.55 5.94 25.01
N SER A 2 23.91 7.04 24.65
CA SER A 2 22.69 7.09 23.82
C SER A 2 22.86 6.38 22.47
N PRO A 3 21.84 5.70 21.94
CA PRO A 3 21.84 5.29 20.54
C PRO A 3 21.81 6.58 19.71
N SER A 4 22.90 6.84 19.00
CA SER A 4 22.95 7.84 17.95
C SER A 4 21.98 7.42 16.85
N ILE A 5 20.77 7.99 16.87
CA ILE A 5 19.88 7.95 15.71
C ILE A 5 20.58 8.77 14.64
N ALA A 6 21.24 8.09 13.71
CA ALA A 6 21.79 8.71 12.53
C ALA A 6 20.62 9.22 11.68
N PHE A 7 20.20 10.47 11.91
CA PHE A 7 19.22 11.16 11.08
C PHE A 7 19.87 11.53 9.72
N GLY A 8 20.21 10.52 8.92
CA GLY A 8 19.97 10.64 7.49
C GLY A 8 18.45 10.68 7.36
N SER A 9 17.87 11.74 6.79
CA SER A 9 16.42 12.01 6.78
C SER A 9 15.66 10.70 6.64
N GLY A 10 14.95 10.23 7.68
CA GLY A 10 14.30 8.91 7.74
C GLY A 10 13.10 8.78 6.79
N ILE A 11 13.25 9.33 5.58
CA ILE A 11 12.31 9.53 4.51
C ILE A 11 13.05 9.18 3.21
N SER A 12 12.53 8.20 2.49
CA SER A 12 12.98 7.91 1.13
C SER A 12 12.51 9.03 0.20
N ARG A 13 13.45 9.82 -0.33
CA ARG A 13 13.17 10.91 -1.27
C ARG A 13 12.37 10.43 -2.48
N TYR A 14 12.74 9.29 -3.05
CA TYR A 14 12.04 8.69 -4.18
C TYR A 14 10.57 8.41 -3.85
N ARG A 15 10.30 7.71 -2.75
CA ARG A 15 8.92 7.39 -2.33
C ARG A 15 8.12 8.63 -1.97
N ALA A 16 8.75 9.61 -1.33
CA ALA A 16 8.13 10.89 -1.02
C ALA A 16 7.71 11.65 -2.29
N VAL A 17 8.58 11.68 -3.31
CA VAL A 17 8.26 12.30 -4.61
C VAL A 17 7.12 11.56 -5.30
N VAL A 18 7.13 10.21 -5.31
CA VAL A 18 6.05 9.40 -5.89
C VAL A 18 4.72 9.63 -5.16
N ALA A 19 4.73 9.63 -3.83
CA ALA A 19 3.55 9.87 -3.00
C ALA A 19 2.98 11.27 -3.24
N LEU A 20 3.85 12.29 -3.29
CA LEU A 20 3.45 13.67 -3.54
C LEU A 20 2.87 13.84 -4.95
N ALA A 21 3.56 13.32 -5.97
CA ALA A 21 3.10 13.39 -7.35
C ALA A 21 1.73 12.71 -7.51
N PHE A 22 1.57 11.50 -6.95
CA PHE A 22 0.31 10.79 -6.97
C PHE A 22 -0.81 11.57 -6.25
N ALA A 23 -0.54 12.10 -5.05
CA ALA A 23 -1.50 12.90 -4.30
C ALA A 23 -1.95 14.14 -5.08
N VAL A 24 -1.02 14.88 -5.68
CA VAL A 24 -1.34 16.05 -6.51
C VAL A 24 -2.22 15.68 -7.69
N VAL A 25 -1.83 14.65 -8.46
CA VAL A 25 -2.60 14.20 -9.63
C VAL A 25 -4.00 13.75 -9.22
N VAL A 26 -4.13 12.95 -8.16
CA VAL A 26 -5.43 12.43 -7.74
C VAL A 26 -6.32 13.54 -7.17
N SER A 27 -5.75 14.51 -6.43
CA SER A 27 -6.51 15.66 -5.93
C SER A 27 -7.05 16.53 -7.05
N LEU A 28 -6.23 16.81 -8.08
CA LEU A 28 -6.68 17.54 -9.26
C LEU A 28 -7.78 16.78 -10.02
N PHE A 29 -7.63 15.45 -10.14
CA PHE A 29 -8.61 14.61 -10.81
C PHE A 29 -9.95 14.58 -10.06
N VAL A 30 -9.93 14.37 -8.74
CA VAL A 30 -11.12 14.40 -7.87
C VAL A 30 -11.81 15.77 -7.91
N ALA A 31 -11.05 16.87 -8.01
CA ALA A 31 -11.61 18.21 -8.12
C ALA A 31 -12.25 18.50 -9.49
N SER A 32 -11.84 17.77 -10.54
CA SER A 32 -12.25 18.04 -11.92
C SER A 32 -13.30 17.07 -12.46
N VAL A 33 -13.42 15.88 -11.87
CA VAL A 33 -14.26 14.79 -12.37
C VAL A 33 -15.20 14.29 -11.26
N PRO A 34 -16.51 14.18 -11.52
CA PRO A 34 -17.41 13.51 -10.58
C PRO A 34 -17.04 12.03 -10.48
N LEU A 35 -16.66 11.59 -9.27
CA LEU A 35 -16.27 10.21 -9.01
C LEU A 35 -17.26 9.52 -8.08
N PRO A 36 -17.48 8.20 -8.26
CA PRO A 36 -18.22 7.43 -7.27
C PRO A 36 -17.46 7.44 -5.93
N PRO A 37 -18.16 7.41 -4.78
CA PRO A 37 -17.53 7.45 -3.47
C PRO A 37 -16.43 6.39 -3.28
N LEU A 38 -16.61 5.21 -3.87
CA LEU A 38 -15.66 4.10 -3.75
C LEU A 38 -14.32 4.39 -4.46
N ALA A 39 -14.34 5.15 -5.56
CA ALA A 39 -13.10 5.60 -6.23
C ALA A 39 -12.33 6.62 -5.37
N VAL A 40 -13.05 7.49 -4.64
CA VAL A 40 -12.44 8.42 -3.67
C VAL A 40 -11.79 7.65 -2.51
N VAL A 41 -12.46 6.61 -2.00
CA VAL A 41 -11.90 5.73 -0.95
C VAL A 41 -10.61 5.07 -1.43
N LEU A 42 -10.60 4.51 -2.64
CA LEU A 42 -9.40 3.90 -3.21
C LEU A 42 -8.25 4.91 -3.35
N ALA A 43 -8.53 6.12 -3.81
CA ALA A 43 -7.54 7.20 -3.90
C ALA A 43 -6.95 7.55 -2.53
N VAL A 44 -7.80 7.72 -1.50
CA VAL A 44 -7.37 8.05 -0.14
C VAL A 44 -6.49 6.94 0.44
N VAL A 45 -6.91 5.68 0.34
CA VAL A 45 -6.13 4.53 0.83
C VAL A 45 -4.76 4.48 0.15
N THR A 46 -4.71 4.74 -1.16
CA THR A 46 -3.47 4.76 -1.94
C THR A 46 -2.54 5.89 -1.50
N VAL A 47 -3.06 7.11 -1.34
CA VAL A 47 -2.28 8.27 -0.84
C VAL A 47 -1.72 8.01 0.55
N LEU A 48 -2.54 7.48 1.46
CA LEU A 48 -2.12 7.15 2.82
C LEU A 48 -1.02 6.09 2.82
N TYR A 49 -1.18 5.02 2.04
CA TYR A 49 -0.18 3.96 1.95
C TYR A 49 1.15 4.47 1.36
N LEU A 50 1.10 5.18 0.24
CA LEU A 50 2.30 5.73 -0.39
C LEU A 50 3.01 6.73 0.52
N GLY A 51 2.25 7.65 1.13
CA GLY A 51 2.76 8.64 2.07
C GLY A 51 3.40 8.01 3.30
N ALA A 52 2.73 7.05 3.93
CA ALA A 52 3.29 6.31 5.07
C ALA A 52 4.56 5.54 4.67
N SER A 53 4.57 4.90 3.50
CA SER A 53 5.73 4.14 3.02
C SER A 53 6.96 4.99 2.73
N ALA A 54 6.83 6.32 2.63
CA ALA A 54 7.97 7.20 2.47
C ALA A 54 8.89 7.16 3.70
N PHE A 55 8.32 7.02 4.90
CA PHE A 55 9.06 7.02 6.16
C PHE A 55 9.77 5.68 6.41
N ASP A 56 11.07 5.72 6.71
CA ASP A 56 11.85 4.54 7.07
C ASP A 56 11.28 3.84 8.31
N ALA A 57 10.83 4.61 9.31
CA ALA A 57 10.23 4.08 10.53
C ALA A 57 9.00 3.18 10.26
N VAL A 58 8.18 3.54 9.26
CA VAL A 58 7.04 2.73 8.84
C VAL A 58 7.52 1.46 8.13
N ARG A 59 8.51 1.58 7.25
CA ARG A 59 9.08 0.44 6.50
C ARG A 59 9.85 -0.55 7.36
N SER A 60 10.50 -0.08 8.41
CA SER A 60 11.21 -0.92 9.38
C SER A 60 10.28 -1.61 10.38
N HIS A 61 8.99 -1.24 10.40
CA HIS A 61 8.06 -1.81 11.35
C HIS A 61 7.78 -3.29 11.02
N PRO A 62 7.74 -4.21 12.01
CA PRO A 62 7.51 -5.64 11.76
C PRO A 62 6.19 -5.94 11.02
N ALA A 63 5.16 -5.11 11.23
CA ALA A 63 3.88 -5.23 10.56
C ALA A 63 3.85 -4.64 9.13
N PHE A 64 4.94 -4.02 8.64
CA PHE A 64 4.94 -3.33 7.35
C PHE A 64 4.55 -4.25 6.20
N ASN A 65 5.11 -5.46 6.14
CA ASN A 65 4.79 -6.41 5.09
C ASN A 65 3.33 -6.88 5.16
N LEU A 66 2.79 -7.09 6.36
CA LEU A 66 1.39 -7.43 6.58
C LEU A 66 0.46 -6.31 6.08
N VAL A 67 0.78 -5.06 6.41
CA VAL A 67 0.02 -3.89 5.96
C VAL A 67 0.14 -3.71 4.44
N SER A 68 1.32 -3.95 3.86
CA SER A 68 1.54 -3.92 2.42
C SER A 68 0.70 -4.97 1.69
N ALA A 69 0.62 -6.19 2.23
CA ALA A 69 -0.24 -7.24 1.70
C ALA A 69 -1.73 -6.88 1.83
N ALA A 70 -2.16 -6.34 2.97
CA ALA A 70 -3.52 -5.85 3.18
C ALA A 70 -3.88 -4.74 2.20
N TYR A 71 -2.96 -3.80 1.97
CA TYR A 71 -3.11 -2.75 0.97
C TYR A 71 -3.29 -3.33 -0.43
N GLY A 72 -2.54 -4.37 -0.81
CA GLY A 72 -2.73 -5.07 -2.09
C GLY A 72 -4.15 -5.63 -2.26
N VAL A 73 -4.72 -6.24 -1.20
CA VAL A 73 -6.11 -6.72 -1.21
C VAL A 73 -7.09 -5.57 -1.44
N LEU A 74 -6.93 -4.47 -0.70
CA LEU A 74 -7.80 -3.30 -0.81
C LEU A 74 -7.67 -2.65 -2.19
N LEU A 75 -6.45 -2.52 -2.72
CA LEU A 75 -6.19 -1.93 -4.02
C LEU A 75 -6.94 -2.67 -5.13
N PHE A 76 -6.74 -3.98 -5.24
CA PHE A 76 -7.37 -4.76 -6.31
C PHE A 76 -8.87 -4.98 -6.05
N GLY A 77 -9.28 -5.18 -4.80
CA GLY A 77 -10.67 -5.38 -4.44
C GLY A 77 -11.52 -4.14 -4.68
N LEU A 78 -11.06 -2.97 -4.24
CA LEU A 78 -11.76 -1.71 -4.50
C LEU A 78 -11.76 -1.37 -5.99
N TRP A 79 -10.65 -1.64 -6.70
CA TRP A 79 -10.59 -1.44 -8.14
C TRP A 79 -11.54 -2.37 -8.90
N TYR A 80 -11.64 -3.65 -8.51
CA TYR A 80 -12.60 -4.59 -9.07
C TYR A 80 -14.03 -4.07 -8.97
N LEU A 81 -14.41 -3.53 -7.80
CA LEU A 81 -15.77 -3.05 -7.53
C LEU A 81 -16.17 -1.81 -8.34
N ILE A 82 -15.21 -1.05 -8.89
CA ILE A 82 -15.46 0.16 -9.68
C ILE A 82 -15.13 0.00 -11.17
N SER A 83 -14.68 -1.18 -11.61
CA SER A 83 -14.21 -1.42 -12.98
C SER A 83 -15.23 -2.18 -13.82
N ASP A 84 -15.61 -1.62 -14.96
CA ASP A 84 -16.59 -2.24 -15.87
C ASP A 84 -15.96 -3.24 -16.87
N ALA A 85 -14.64 -3.21 -17.08
CA ALA A 85 -14.00 -3.89 -18.22
C ALA A 85 -12.96 -4.98 -17.85
N ALA A 86 -12.52 -5.05 -16.59
CA ALA A 86 -11.40 -5.92 -16.18
C ALA A 86 -11.72 -6.85 -14.99
N GLY A 87 -12.99 -7.22 -14.82
CA GLY A 87 -13.47 -7.93 -13.64
C GLY A 87 -12.70 -9.20 -13.29
N VAL A 88 -12.54 -10.14 -14.22
CA VAL A 88 -11.88 -11.43 -13.93
C VAL A 88 -10.41 -11.25 -13.55
N VAL A 89 -9.68 -10.38 -14.25
CA VAL A 89 -8.25 -10.13 -13.96
C VAL A 89 -8.07 -9.50 -12.58
N LEU A 90 -8.86 -8.47 -12.27
CA LEU A 90 -8.81 -7.81 -10.96
C LEU A 90 -9.25 -8.75 -9.84
N LEU A 91 -10.23 -9.63 -10.09
CA LEU A 91 -10.63 -10.66 -9.13
C LEU A 91 -9.50 -11.65 -8.85
N VAL A 92 -8.79 -12.11 -9.90
CA VAL A 92 -7.62 -12.98 -9.75
C VAL A 92 -6.53 -12.29 -8.93
N PHE A 93 -6.20 -11.02 -9.22
CA PHE A 93 -5.22 -10.27 -8.43
C PHE A 93 -5.67 -10.04 -6.99
N THR A 94 -6.97 -9.80 -6.77
CA THR A 94 -7.53 -9.69 -5.41
C THR A 94 -7.37 -11.00 -4.65
N ALA A 95 -7.67 -12.14 -5.29
CA ALA A 95 -7.52 -13.46 -4.68
C ALA A 95 -6.06 -13.79 -4.35
N LEU A 96 -5.13 -13.50 -5.27
CA LEU A 96 -3.69 -13.68 -5.03
C LEU A 96 -3.18 -12.77 -3.91
N ALA A 97 -3.60 -11.51 -3.88
CA ALA A 97 -3.26 -10.59 -2.80
C ALA A 97 -3.83 -11.06 -1.45
N ALA A 98 -5.05 -11.61 -1.44
CA ALA A 98 -5.67 -12.14 -0.23
C ALA A 98 -4.93 -13.37 0.29
N ALA A 99 -4.49 -14.27 -0.59
CA ALA A 99 -3.63 -15.38 -0.22
C ALA A 99 -2.31 -14.88 0.38
N GLY A 100 -1.65 -13.90 -0.25
CA GLY A 100 -0.45 -13.26 0.28
C GLY A 100 -0.66 -12.62 1.65
N PHE A 101 -1.80 -11.95 1.85
CA PHE A 101 -2.18 -11.36 3.14
C PHE A 101 -2.35 -12.42 4.24
N VAL A 102 -2.99 -13.55 3.94
CA VAL A 102 -3.15 -14.66 4.90
C VAL A 102 -1.79 -15.24 5.30
N VAL A 103 -0.90 -15.46 4.33
CA VAL A 103 0.47 -15.92 4.62
C VAL A 103 1.21 -14.92 5.50
N GLU A 104 1.08 -13.63 5.20
CA GLU A 104 1.78 -12.60 5.95
C GLU A 104 1.19 -12.36 7.34
N ALA A 105 -0.12 -12.58 7.51
CA ALA A 105 -0.77 -12.57 8.82
C ALA A 105 -0.29 -13.75 9.68
N TYR A 106 -0.10 -14.91 9.07
CA TYR A 106 0.50 -16.07 9.74
C TYR A 106 1.94 -15.76 10.16
N ASN A 107 2.76 -15.24 9.23
CA ASN A 107 4.14 -14.83 9.49
C ASN A 107 4.24 -13.83 10.64
N TYR A 108 3.39 -12.80 10.65
CA TYR A 108 3.35 -11.80 11.71
C TYR A 108 3.00 -12.40 13.08
N ARG A 109 2.07 -13.37 13.13
CA ARG A 109 1.66 -14.02 14.39
C ARG A 109 2.69 -15.00 14.93
N HIS A 110 3.39 -15.72 14.06
CA HIS A 110 4.28 -16.82 14.45
C HIS A 110 5.77 -16.47 14.34
N GLY A 111 6.11 -15.24 13.93
CA GLY A 111 7.50 -14.81 13.75
C GLY A 111 8.22 -15.55 12.61
N THR A 112 7.47 -16.09 11.64
CA THR A 112 8.01 -16.81 10.49
C THR A 112 8.17 -15.89 9.27
N SER A 113 8.82 -16.38 8.22
CA SER A 113 9.08 -15.66 6.96
C SER A 113 8.76 -16.52 5.73
N TYR A 114 7.71 -17.34 5.83
CA TYR A 114 7.31 -18.23 4.74
C TYR A 114 6.96 -17.47 3.47
N LEU A 115 7.40 -17.99 2.32
CA LEU A 115 7.13 -17.47 0.98
C LEU A 115 7.59 -16.01 0.75
N ARG A 116 8.43 -15.48 1.66
CA ARG A 116 9.20 -14.27 1.38
C ARG A 116 10.37 -14.67 0.48
N PHE A 117 10.50 -13.96 -0.63
CA PHE A 117 11.66 -14.10 -1.51
C PHE A 117 12.58 -12.92 -1.25
N ASP A 118 13.71 -13.18 -0.58
CA ASP A 118 14.76 -12.20 -0.36
C ASP A 118 15.69 -12.26 -1.59
N PHE A 119 15.54 -11.29 -2.50
CA PHE A 119 16.43 -11.07 -3.65
C PHE A 119 17.23 -9.79 -3.47
#